data_AF-A0A6P5RFI4-F1
#
_entry.id   AF-A0A6P5RFI4-F1
#
_cell.length_a   1.000
_cell.length_b   1.000
_cell.length_c   1.000
_cell.angle_alpha   90.00
_cell.angle_beta   90.00
_cell.angle_gamma   90.00
#
_symmetry.space_group_name_H-M   'P 1'
#
loop_
_entity.id
_entity.type
_entity.pdbx_description
1 polymer ?
#
loop_
_entity_poly.entity_id
_entity_poly.type
_entity_poly.pdbx_seq_one_letter_code
_entity_poly.pdbx_strand_id
1 'polypeptide(L)'
;MAHHQNVPLGFRFRPTDQEIVGSFLHTLLVERKPLMPPYSNFIRACDLFGNKLEPSEIWNKYGGPQLVDQDLYFLSGLKKLTPKRMDRSVGQGGTWSETESFKLVEDDNENPNPIGRKRKFRYENKGSEEHTRWLLDEYGLFVGPKNDYNDRSYDFDFVICRMRKNDRALSKEINLKRSSQDQVQKKRSTNKKMKKDHQMGSPAESSSHVEQGCSSSLTGGELV
;
A
#
# COMPACT_ATOMS: atom_id res chain seq x y z
N MET A 1 21.99 4.58 17.75
CA MET A 1 21.63 3.14 17.67
C MET A 1 20.71 2.84 18.85
N ALA A 2 19.48 2.40 18.62
CA ALA A 2 18.54 2.15 19.72
C ALA A 2 18.90 0.83 20.43
N HIS A 3 19.14 0.92 21.73
CA HIS A 3 19.47 -0.20 22.60
C HIS A 3 18.29 -1.18 22.67
N HIS A 4 18.40 -2.34 22.01
CA HIS A 4 17.48 -3.48 22.13
C HIS A 4 17.69 -4.25 23.45
N GLN A 5 18.21 -3.60 24.49
CA GLN A 5 19.07 -4.26 25.46
C GLN A 5 18.34 -5.14 26.50
N ASN A 6 17.00 -5.26 26.46
CA ASN A 6 16.24 -6.05 27.43
C ASN A 6 15.03 -6.79 26.82
N VAL A 7 15.09 -7.18 25.55
CA VAL A 7 13.99 -7.94 24.93
C VAL A 7 14.45 -9.38 24.64
N PRO A 8 13.79 -10.41 25.18
CA PRO A 8 14.14 -11.80 24.89
C PRO A 8 14.12 -12.11 23.39
N LEU A 9 15.03 -12.99 22.94
CA LEU A 9 15.02 -13.48 21.57
C LEU A 9 13.65 -14.08 21.23
N GLY A 10 13.11 -13.71 20.07
CA GLY A 10 11.81 -14.19 19.59
C GLY A 10 10.60 -13.39 20.07
N PHE A 11 10.76 -12.40 20.96
CA PHE A 11 9.68 -11.49 21.34
C PHE A 11 9.12 -10.75 20.12
N ARG A 12 7.79 -10.68 20.02
CA ARG A 12 7.10 -9.88 19.00
C ARG A 12 6.08 -8.98 19.66
N PHE A 13 6.18 -7.69 19.42
CA PHE A 13 5.16 -6.75 19.87
C PHE A 13 3.93 -6.86 18.96
N ARG A 14 2.90 -7.58 19.43
CA ARG A 14 1.64 -7.81 18.70
C ARG A 14 0.46 -7.70 19.66
N PRO A 15 0.20 -6.51 20.23
CA PRO A 15 -0.87 -6.37 21.18
C PRO A 15 -2.24 -6.57 20.54
N THR A 16 -3.19 -7.05 21.34
CA THR A 16 -4.61 -7.14 20.97
C THR A 16 -5.23 -5.75 20.91
N ASP A 17 -6.42 -5.66 20.30
CA ASP A 17 -7.17 -4.40 20.28
C ASP A 17 -7.51 -3.95 21.73
N GLN A 18 -7.82 -4.90 22.63
CA GLN A 18 -8.04 -4.66 24.05
C GLN A 18 -6.78 -4.12 24.75
N GLU A 19 -5.61 -4.74 24.58
CA GLU A 19 -4.36 -4.28 25.22
C GLU A 19 -3.98 -2.86 24.78
N ILE A 20 -4.24 -2.52 23.51
CA ILE A 20 -4.00 -1.16 23.00
C ILE A 20 -4.85 -0.12 23.74
N VAL A 21 -6.13 -0.42 23.94
CA VAL A 21 -7.08 0.51 24.55
C VAL A 21 -7.00 0.46 26.08
N GLY A 22 -7.27 -0.70 26.66
CA GLY A 22 -7.42 -0.91 28.10
C GLY A 22 -6.11 -0.90 28.88
N SER A 23 -4.96 -1.17 28.23
CA SER A 23 -3.66 -1.07 28.89
C SER A 23 -2.91 0.18 28.44
N PHE A 24 -2.50 0.29 27.17
CA PHE A 24 -1.57 1.35 26.78
C PHE A 24 -2.20 2.74 26.77
N LEU A 25 -3.35 2.93 26.12
CA LEU A 25 -4.03 4.23 26.12
C LEU A 25 -4.53 4.60 27.52
N HIS A 26 -5.09 3.64 28.27
CA HIS A 26 -5.53 3.87 29.65
C HIS A 26 -4.38 4.36 30.54
N THR A 27 -3.24 3.66 30.55
CA THR A 27 -2.07 4.05 31.34
C THR A 27 -1.56 5.45 30.95
N LEU A 28 -1.52 5.77 29.66
CA LEU A 28 -1.04 7.06 29.16
C LEU A 28 -1.99 8.23 29.49
N LEU A 29 -3.31 8.03 29.35
CA LEU A 29 -4.28 9.13 29.31
C LEU A 29 -5.10 9.27 30.61
N VAL A 30 -5.39 8.16 31.27
CA VAL A 30 -6.17 8.14 32.53
C VAL A 30 -5.21 8.15 33.71
N GLU A 31 -4.30 7.18 33.78
CA GLU A 31 -3.32 7.11 34.89
C GLU A 31 -2.22 8.17 34.76
N ARG A 32 -2.02 8.72 33.56
CA ARG A 32 -0.99 9.72 33.25
C ARG A 32 0.42 9.24 33.60
N LYS A 33 0.69 7.95 33.38
CA LYS A 33 1.99 7.32 33.61
C LYS A 33 2.70 7.07 32.29
N PRO A 34 4.04 7.17 32.25
CA PRO A 34 4.80 6.75 31.09
C PRO A 34 4.70 5.23 30.89
N LEU A 35 4.76 4.78 29.65
CA LEU A 35 4.94 3.36 29.35
C LEU A 35 6.35 2.93 29.81
N MET A 36 6.41 1.80 30.52
CA MET A 36 7.69 1.25 30.95
C MET A 36 8.36 0.45 29.81
N PRO A 37 9.70 0.37 29.79
CA PRO A 37 10.39 -0.53 28.88
C PRO A 37 9.90 -1.99 29.05
N PRO A 38 9.78 -2.76 27.96
CA PRO A 38 10.19 -2.40 26.61
C PRO A 38 9.11 -1.65 25.80
N TYR A 39 7.89 -1.46 26.34
CA TYR A 39 6.74 -0.92 25.60
C TYR A 39 6.95 0.51 25.09
N SER A 40 7.67 1.34 25.85
CA SER A 40 8.06 2.70 25.41
C SER A 40 8.95 2.73 24.16
N ASN A 41 9.62 1.63 23.83
CA ASN A 41 10.39 1.52 22.58
C ASN A 41 9.51 1.13 21.38
N PHE A 42 8.36 0.50 21.63
CA PHE A 42 7.47 0.00 20.57
C PHE A 42 6.38 1.00 20.19
N ILE A 43 5.79 1.69 21.18
CA ILE A 43 4.81 2.75 20.96
C ILE A 43 5.52 4.10 21.02
N ARG A 44 5.74 4.72 19.86
CA ARG A 44 6.51 5.97 19.75
C ARG A 44 5.62 7.17 19.56
N ALA A 45 5.99 8.32 20.13
CA ALA A 45 5.32 9.57 19.82
C ALA A 45 5.58 9.96 18.35
N CYS A 46 4.51 10.19 17.60
CA CYS A 46 4.58 10.71 16.24
C CYS A 46 3.24 11.35 15.86
N ASP A 47 3.25 12.62 15.51
CA ASP A 47 2.09 13.28 14.92
C ASP A 47 1.90 12.76 13.51
N LEU A 48 1.03 11.77 13.33
CA LEU A 48 0.73 11.18 12.02
C LEU A 48 -0.18 12.07 11.19
N PHE A 49 -1.07 12.82 11.85
CA PHE A 49 -2.05 13.67 11.20
C PHE A 49 -1.48 15.08 10.99
N GLY A 50 -1.47 15.54 9.74
CA GLY A 50 -0.78 16.75 9.32
C GLY A 50 0.74 16.60 9.18
N ASN A 51 1.25 15.37 9.23
CA ASN A 51 2.68 15.11 9.00
C ASN A 51 3.04 15.42 7.55
N LYS A 52 4.21 16.05 7.33
CA LYS A 52 4.70 16.38 5.99
C LYS A 52 5.42 15.25 5.29
N LEU A 53 5.86 14.24 6.05
CA LEU A 53 6.51 13.05 5.52
C LEU A 53 5.47 12.13 4.88
N GLU A 54 5.84 11.52 3.76
CA GLU A 54 5.07 10.44 3.15
C GLU A 54 5.06 9.20 4.06
N PRO A 55 4.04 8.33 3.93
CA PRO A 55 3.97 7.11 4.74
C PRO A 55 5.24 6.24 4.67
N SER A 56 5.87 6.08 3.49
CA SER A 56 7.12 5.33 3.40
C SER A 56 8.28 5.97 4.16
N GLU A 57 8.36 7.30 4.16
CA GLU A 57 9.39 8.05 4.89
C GLU A 57 9.20 7.89 6.40
N ILE A 58 7.96 7.98 6.89
CA ILE A 58 7.61 7.68 8.28
C ILE A 58 8.01 6.24 8.61
N TRP A 59 7.61 5.28 7.78
CA TRP A 59 7.96 3.86 7.97
C TRP A 59 9.46 3.63 8.09
N ASN A 60 10.24 4.21 7.17
CA ASN A 60 11.70 4.08 7.13
C ASN A 60 12.35 4.74 8.36
N LYS A 61 11.93 5.97 8.69
CA LYS A 61 12.44 6.73 9.86
C LYS A 61 12.28 5.95 11.16
N TYR A 62 11.18 5.22 11.29
CA TYR A 62 10.84 4.46 12.48
C TYR A 62 11.26 2.98 12.39
N GLY A 63 12.16 2.63 11.47
CA GLY A 63 12.77 1.31 11.43
C GLY A 63 11.87 0.20 10.90
N GLY A 64 10.78 0.56 10.23
CA GLY A 64 9.88 -0.38 9.57
C GLY A 64 10.57 -1.37 8.62
N PRO A 65 11.64 -1.00 7.86
CA PRO A 65 12.35 -1.98 7.01
C PRO A 65 13.04 -3.12 7.77
N GLN A 66 13.28 -2.96 9.07
CA GLN A 66 13.87 -4.02 9.92
C GLN A 66 12.79 -4.93 10.53
N LEU A 67 11.52 -4.58 10.41
CA LEU A 67 10.41 -5.37 10.95
C LEU A 67 10.10 -6.56 10.05
N VAL A 68 9.99 -7.73 10.67
CA VAL A 68 9.48 -8.96 10.03
C VAL A 68 8.15 -9.32 10.67
N ASP A 69 7.07 -9.29 9.88
CA ASP A 69 5.70 -9.52 10.32
C ASP A 69 5.28 -8.70 11.55
N GLN A 70 5.73 -7.45 11.60
CA GLN A 70 5.41 -6.49 12.66
C GLN A 70 5.03 -5.14 12.07
N ASP A 71 4.25 -4.41 12.84
CA ASP A 71 3.71 -3.11 12.48
C ASP A 71 4.33 -2.01 13.35
N LEU A 72 4.19 -0.76 12.89
CA LEU A 72 4.61 0.40 13.67
C LEU A 72 3.45 0.92 14.50
N TYR A 73 3.71 1.24 15.76
CA TYR A 73 2.73 1.78 16.69
C TYR A 73 3.13 3.18 17.11
N PHE A 74 2.17 4.10 17.03
CA PHE A 74 2.39 5.51 17.30
C PHE A 74 1.35 6.07 18.26
N LEU A 75 1.80 6.79 19.28
CA LEU A 75 0.94 7.74 19.99
C LEU A 75 0.88 9.02 19.15
N SER A 76 -0.30 9.38 18.67
CA SER A 76 -0.51 10.56 17.81
C SER A 76 -1.54 11.50 18.43
N GLY A 77 -1.23 12.80 18.40
CA GLY A 77 -2.23 13.82 18.70
C GLY A 77 -3.27 13.91 17.60
N LEU A 78 -4.53 14.08 17.97
CA LEU A 78 -5.62 14.42 17.07
C LEU A 78 -5.62 15.94 16.84
N LYS A 79 -5.87 16.32 15.58
CA LYS A 79 -5.99 17.73 15.21
C LYS A 79 -7.39 17.98 14.64
N LYS A 80 -8.09 18.97 15.18
CA LYS A 80 -9.43 19.36 14.69
C LYS A 80 -9.28 20.31 13.49
N LEU A 81 -9.94 20.00 12.38
CA LEU A 81 -10.16 20.95 11.27
C LEU A 81 -11.43 21.76 11.50
N THR A 82 -12.45 21.11 12.07
CA THR A 82 -13.69 21.72 12.55
C THR A 82 -14.11 21.00 13.84
N PRO A 83 -15.11 21.49 14.59
CA PRO A 83 -15.58 20.79 15.79
C PRO A 83 -15.99 19.32 15.56
N LYS A 84 -16.43 18.98 14.33
CA LYS A 84 -16.89 17.62 13.97
C LYS A 84 -15.90 16.83 13.11
N ARG A 85 -14.82 17.45 12.60
CA ARG A 85 -13.91 16.84 11.63
C ARG A 85 -12.46 16.90 12.09
N MET A 86 -11.84 15.74 12.20
CA MET A 86 -10.40 15.61 12.46
C MET A 86 -9.60 15.72 11.15
N ASP A 87 -8.41 16.30 11.26
CA ASP A 87 -7.40 16.29 10.22
C ASP A 87 -6.90 14.86 10.02
N ARG A 88 -6.83 14.47 8.75
CA ARG A 88 -6.34 13.17 8.30
C ARG A 88 -5.31 13.32 7.18
N SER A 89 -4.86 14.54 6.90
CA SER A 89 -3.81 14.80 5.93
C SER A 89 -2.48 14.16 6.36
N VAL A 90 -1.67 13.75 5.38
CA VAL A 90 -0.32 13.22 5.57
C VAL A 90 0.45 13.33 4.26
N GLY A 91 1.76 13.56 4.33
CA GLY A 91 2.62 13.72 3.16
C GLY A 91 2.29 14.97 2.34
N GLN A 92 2.70 14.95 1.08
CA GLN A 92 2.48 16.02 0.11
C GLN A 92 1.14 15.79 -0.61
N GLY A 93 0.05 16.15 0.07
CA GLY A 93 -1.30 16.09 -0.49
C GLY A 93 -2.01 14.74 -0.32
N GLY A 94 -1.46 13.84 0.50
CA GLY A 94 -2.11 12.59 0.86
C GLY A 94 -3.09 12.72 2.04
N THR A 95 -3.91 11.70 2.22
CA THR A 95 -4.87 11.62 3.32
C THR A 95 -5.14 10.18 3.76
N TRP A 96 -5.38 9.98 5.05
CA TRP A 96 -5.91 8.74 5.60
C TRP A 96 -7.43 8.71 5.44
N SER A 97 -7.93 7.88 4.51
CA SER A 97 -9.36 7.74 4.23
C SER A 97 -9.96 6.52 4.91
N GLU A 98 -11.07 6.70 5.61
CA GLU A 98 -11.74 5.64 6.36
C GLU A 98 -12.30 4.57 5.40
N THR A 99 -12.04 3.29 5.70
CA THR A 99 -12.37 2.19 4.80
C THR A 99 -13.61 1.41 5.21
N GLU A 100 -13.99 1.48 6.49
CA GLU A 100 -15.15 0.79 7.06
C GLU A 100 -15.67 1.55 8.28
N SER A 101 -16.88 1.23 8.73
CA SER A 101 -17.40 1.71 10.01
C SER A 101 -16.48 1.30 11.14
N PHE A 102 -16.37 2.15 12.16
CA PHE A 102 -15.59 1.83 13.34
C PHE A 102 -16.15 0.59 14.05
N LYS A 103 -15.28 -0.09 14.79
CA LYS A 103 -15.65 -1.20 15.67
C LYS A 103 -15.44 -0.78 17.11
N LEU A 104 -16.34 -1.22 17.98
CA LEU A 104 -16.15 -1.08 19.42
C LEU A 104 -15.08 -2.06 19.88
N VAL A 105 -14.30 -1.62 20.86
CA VAL A 105 -13.34 -2.47 21.57
C VAL A 105 -13.93 -2.71 22.95
N GLU A 106 -14.26 -3.97 23.21
CA GLU A 106 -14.84 -4.44 24.47
C GLU A 106 -13.73 -4.86 25.43
N ASP A 107 -14.00 -4.77 26.73
CA ASP A 107 -13.16 -5.36 27.76
C ASP A 107 -13.35 -6.90 27.81
N ASP A 108 -12.47 -7.63 28.49
CA ASP A 108 -12.55 -9.09 28.60
C ASP A 108 -13.47 -9.58 29.75
N ASN A 109 -14.31 -8.69 30.29
CA ASN A 109 -15.23 -8.98 31.40
C ASN A 109 -16.53 -9.65 30.91
N GLU A 110 -17.22 -10.37 31.80
CA GLU A 110 -18.44 -11.16 31.47
C GLU A 110 -19.60 -10.34 30.87
N ASN A 111 -19.66 -9.03 31.13
CA ASN A 111 -20.59 -8.08 30.49
C ASN A 111 -19.83 -6.80 30.13
N PRO A 112 -19.07 -6.79 29.02
CA PRO A 112 -18.11 -5.73 28.80
C PRO A 112 -18.79 -4.51 28.18
N ASN A 113 -18.73 -3.39 28.90
CA ASN A 113 -18.97 -2.11 28.25
C ASN A 113 -17.80 -1.80 27.32
N PRO A 114 -18.04 -1.25 26.12
CA PRO A 114 -16.98 -0.79 25.24
C PRO A 114 -16.03 0.17 25.96
N ILE A 115 -14.75 -0.18 25.98
CA ILE A 115 -13.68 0.64 26.55
C ILE A 115 -13.09 1.61 25.52
N GLY A 116 -13.41 1.42 24.24
CA GLY A 116 -12.95 2.30 23.18
C GLY A 116 -13.47 1.91 21.81
N ARG A 117 -12.79 2.41 20.78
CA ARG A 117 -13.10 2.11 19.39
C ARG A 117 -11.86 1.98 18.53
N LYS A 118 -12.02 1.21 17.46
CA LYS A 118 -11.04 1.03 16.38
C LYS A 118 -11.61 1.54 15.05
N ARG A 119 -10.88 2.42 14.39
CA ARG A 119 -11.17 2.91 13.02
C ARG A 119 -10.11 2.39 12.08
N LYS A 120 -10.47 2.12 10.83
CA LYS A 120 -9.51 1.69 9.81
C LYS A 120 -9.45 2.68 8.67
N PHE A 121 -8.23 3.00 8.27
CA PHE A 121 -7.94 3.92 7.19
C PHE A 121 -6.98 3.30 6.19
N ARG A 122 -7.01 3.86 4.99
CA ARG A 122 -6.07 3.60 3.92
C ARG A 122 -5.53 4.92 3.42
N TYR A 123 -4.23 4.96 3.10
CA TYR A 123 -3.62 6.13 2.49
C TYR A 123 -4.14 6.31 1.06
N GLU A 124 -4.58 7.53 0.75
CA GLU A 124 -5.09 7.93 -0.55
C GLU A 124 -4.33 9.18 -1.02
N ASN A 125 -3.55 9.02 -2.09
CA ASN A 125 -3.01 10.12 -2.90
C ASN A 125 -2.90 9.68 -4.37
N LYS A 126 -3.86 10.08 -5.23
CA LYS A 126 -3.96 9.54 -6.61
C LYS A 126 -2.75 9.88 -7.50
N GLY A 127 -1.99 10.92 -7.15
CA GLY A 127 -0.78 11.32 -7.88
C GLY A 127 0.50 10.67 -7.37
N SER A 128 0.42 9.88 -6.30
CA SER A 128 1.58 9.23 -5.68
C SER A 128 1.64 7.75 -6.04
N GLU A 129 2.85 7.25 -6.26
CA GLU A 129 3.09 5.81 -6.39
C GLU A 129 2.66 5.05 -5.13
N GLU A 130 2.64 5.70 -3.96
CA GLU A 130 2.23 5.10 -2.69
C GLU A 130 0.72 4.99 -2.49
N HIS A 131 -0.09 5.45 -3.46
CA HIS A 131 -1.54 5.37 -3.42
C HIS A 131 -2.02 3.98 -2.99
N THR A 132 -2.85 3.90 -1.94
CA THR A 132 -3.39 2.66 -1.36
C THR A 132 -2.37 1.68 -0.76
N ARG A 133 -1.08 1.98 -0.74
CA ARG A 133 -0.03 1.05 -0.26
C ARG A 133 0.09 0.97 1.26
N TRP A 134 -0.63 1.81 2.00
CA TRP A 134 -0.54 1.89 3.45
C TRP A 134 -1.90 1.80 4.12
N LEU A 135 -1.93 1.13 5.26
CA LEU A 135 -3.08 0.99 6.14
C LEU A 135 -2.76 1.59 7.51
N LEU A 136 -3.80 2.11 8.16
CA LEU A 136 -3.71 2.66 9.50
C LEU A 136 -4.93 2.21 10.30
N ASP A 137 -4.71 1.52 11.42
CA ASP A 137 -5.76 1.34 12.43
C ASP A 137 -5.58 2.42 13.50
N GLU A 138 -6.64 3.16 13.84
CA GLU A 138 -6.66 4.17 14.90
C GLU A 138 -7.49 3.66 16.08
N TYR A 139 -6.94 3.76 17.29
CA TYR A 139 -7.55 3.33 18.53
C TYR A 139 -7.80 4.54 19.43
N GLY A 140 -9.06 4.73 19.83
CA GLY A 140 -9.47 5.77 20.78
C GLY A 140 -10.04 5.15 22.05
N LEU A 141 -9.71 5.77 23.20
CA LEU A 141 -10.21 5.38 24.52
C LEU A 141 -11.52 6.10 24.84
N PHE A 142 -12.44 5.41 25.51
CA PHE A 142 -13.64 6.02 26.09
C PHE A 142 -13.49 6.26 27.59
N VAL A 143 -14.09 7.35 28.08
CA VAL A 143 -14.22 7.63 29.51
C VAL A 143 -15.53 7.05 30.00
N GLY A 144 -15.46 5.81 30.49
CA GLY A 144 -16.61 5.09 31.02
C GLY A 144 -17.69 4.78 29.98
N PRO A 145 -18.86 4.31 30.42
CA PRO A 145 -19.96 3.91 29.53
C PRO A 145 -20.55 5.12 28.80
N LYS A 146 -20.86 4.95 27.50
CA LYS A 146 -21.54 5.98 26.69
C LYS A 146 -23.03 5.70 26.54
N ASN A 147 -23.80 6.79 26.50
CA ASN A 147 -25.23 6.74 26.15
C ASN A 147 -25.45 6.43 24.66
N ASP A 148 -24.54 6.92 23.79
CA ASP A 148 -24.55 6.64 22.36
C ASP A 148 -23.13 6.35 21.86
N TYR A 149 -22.86 5.09 21.53
CA TYR A 149 -21.57 4.66 20.99
C TYR A 149 -21.40 5.03 19.50
N ASN A 150 -22.43 5.55 18.83
CA ASN A 150 -22.31 6.10 17.48
C ASN A 150 -21.68 7.50 17.45
N ASP A 151 -21.58 8.16 18.60
CA ASP A 151 -20.92 9.45 18.70
C ASP A 151 -19.44 9.35 18.27
N ARG A 152 -19.09 10.16 17.28
CA ARG A 152 -17.74 10.22 16.70
C ARG A 152 -16.80 11.16 17.45
N SER A 153 -17.28 11.81 18.50
CA SER A 153 -16.44 12.58 19.43
C SER A 153 -15.35 11.70 20.05
N TYR A 154 -14.28 12.34 20.50
CA TYR A 154 -13.19 11.69 21.23
C TYR A 154 -13.15 12.27 22.63
N ASP A 155 -12.93 11.41 23.62
CA ASP A 155 -12.85 11.84 25.02
C ASP A 155 -11.45 12.37 25.34
N PHE A 156 -10.46 12.01 24.52
CA PHE A 156 -9.07 12.48 24.59
C PHE A 156 -8.59 12.96 23.22
N ASP A 157 -7.70 13.94 23.20
CA ASP A 157 -7.06 14.45 21.98
C ASP A 157 -5.88 13.58 21.51
N PHE A 158 -5.72 12.35 22.03
CA PHE A 158 -4.67 11.41 21.66
C PHE A 158 -5.22 10.03 21.33
N VAL A 159 -4.57 9.35 20.39
CA VAL A 159 -4.89 7.99 19.93
C VAL A 159 -3.62 7.18 19.74
N ILE A 160 -3.75 5.85 19.81
CA ILE A 160 -2.70 4.96 19.28
C ILE A 160 -3.06 4.62 17.83
N CYS A 161 -2.07 4.67 16.96
CA CYS A 161 -2.18 4.32 15.56
C CYS A 161 -1.25 3.14 15.23
N ARG A 162 -1.80 2.11 14.58
CA ARG A 162 -1.05 0.97 14.05
C ARG A 162 -0.90 1.13 12.54
N MET A 163 0.30 1.42 12.07
CA MET A 163 0.63 1.60 10.67
C MET A 163 1.25 0.34 10.07
N ARG A 164 0.80 -0.05 8.87
CA ARG A 164 1.30 -1.24 8.16
C ARG A 164 1.23 -1.10 6.65
N LYS A 165 2.02 -1.92 5.94
CA LYS A 165 1.94 -2.03 4.48
C LYS A 165 0.65 -2.74 4.06
N ASN A 166 0.15 -2.39 2.87
CA ASN A 166 -0.99 -3.04 2.26
C ASN A 166 -0.54 -4.11 1.25
N ASP A 167 -0.44 -5.36 1.69
CA ASP A 167 -0.01 -6.47 0.83
C ASP A 167 -0.92 -6.69 -0.38
N ARG A 168 -2.20 -6.28 -0.31
CA ARG A 168 -3.13 -6.36 -1.45
C ARG A 168 -2.77 -5.40 -2.57
N ALA A 169 -2.18 -4.25 -2.25
CA ALA A 169 -1.69 -3.32 -3.27
C ALA A 169 -0.46 -3.90 -3.96
N LEU A 170 0.43 -4.53 -3.19
CA LEU A 170 1.62 -5.21 -3.71
C LEU A 170 1.25 -6.37 -4.65
N SER A 171 0.27 -7.19 -4.27
CA SER A 171 -0.16 -8.32 -5.10
C SER A 171 -0.83 -7.87 -6.40
N LYS A 172 -1.63 -6.80 -6.38
CA LYS A 172 -2.17 -6.19 -7.60
C LYS A 172 -1.05 -5.71 -8.52
N GLU A 173 -0.04 -5.01 -8.01
CA GLU A 173 1.09 -4.53 -8.81
C GLU A 173 1.86 -5.68 -9.48
N ILE A 174 2.13 -6.77 -8.75
CA ILE A 174 2.79 -7.97 -9.29
C ILE A 174 1.95 -8.58 -10.43
N ASN A 175 0.64 -8.70 -10.25
CA ASN A 175 -0.26 -9.23 -11.26
C ASN A 175 -0.34 -8.34 -12.52
N LEU A 176 -0.36 -7.01 -12.37
CA LEU A 176 -0.31 -6.09 -13.51
C LEU A 176 1.01 -6.17 -14.28
N LYS A 177 2.15 -6.32 -13.57
CA LYS A 177 3.47 -6.49 -14.20
C LYS A 177 3.55 -7.81 -14.98
N ARG A 178 3.04 -8.92 -14.42
CA ARG A 178 2.96 -10.22 -15.12
C ARG A 178 2.09 -10.14 -16.37
N SER A 179 0.89 -9.57 -16.25
CA SER A 179 -0.02 -9.37 -17.39
C SER A 179 0.59 -8.51 -18.50
N SER A 180 1.31 -7.43 -18.13
CA SER A 180 2.02 -6.58 -19.09
C SER A 180 3.15 -7.32 -19.81
N GLN A 181 3.92 -8.16 -19.11
CA GLN A 181 4.96 -9.00 -19.71
C GLN A 181 4.38 -10.06 -20.65
N ASP A 182 3.26 -10.69 -20.28
CA ASP A 182 2.56 -11.66 -21.12
C ASP A 182 2.00 -11.03 -22.41
N GLN A 183 1.49 -9.80 -22.34
CA GLN A 183 1.04 -9.07 -23.54
C GLN A 183 2.19 -8.70 -24.48
N VAL A 184 3.35 -8.31 -23.93
CA VAL A 184 4.56 -8.00 -24.73
C VAL A 184 5.12 -9.27 -25.38
N GLN A 185 5.13 -10.41 -24.68
CA GLN A 185 5.54 -11.69 -25.25
C GLN A 185 4.55 -12.18 -26.33
N LYS A 186 3.24 -12.08 -26.11
CA LYS A 186 2.23 -12.38 -27.13
C LYS A 186 2.44 -11.53 -28.38
N LYS A 187 2.55 -10.20 -28.27
CA LYS A 187 2.81 -9.32 -29.43
C LYS A 187 4.10 -9.67 -30.18
N ARG A 188 5.17 -10.02 -29.48
CA ARG A 188 6.43 -10.49 -30.09
C ARG A 188 6.26 -11.82 -30.83
N SER A 189 5.47 -12.75 -30.28
CA SER A 189 5.17 -14.04 -30.92
C SER A 189 4.28 -13.90 -32.16
N THR A 190 3.30 -12.99 -32.14
CA THR A 190 2.44 -12.71 -33.30
C THR A 190 3.24 -12.05 -34.43
N ASN A 191 4.11 -11.10 -34.11
CA ASN A 191 4.98 -10.46 -35.10
C ASN A 191 6.00 -11.43 -35.71
N LYS A 192 6.48 -12.41 -34.95
CA LYS A 192 7.39 -13.46 -35.46
C LYS A 192 6.66 -14.44 -36.39
N LYS A 193 5.37 -14.71 -36.14
CA LYS A 193 4.53 -15.57 -36.99
C LYS A 193 4.22 -14.88 -38.33
N MET A 194 3.81 -13.61 -38.32
CA MET A 194 3.56 -12.85 -39.56
C MET A 194 4.81 -12.68 -40.44
N LYS A 195 6.01 -12.60 -39.85
CA LYS A 195 7.26 -12.50 -40.61
C LYS A 195 7.70 -13.81 -41.27
N LYS A 196 7.19 -14.96 -40.81
CA LYS A 196 7.50 -16.29 -41.37
C LYS A 196 6.64 -16.61 -42.59
N ASP A 197 5.44 -16.03 -42.67
CA ASP A 197 4.48 -16.29 -43.76
C ASP A 197 4.77 -15.47 -45.04
N HIS A 198 5.65 -14.45 -44.98
CA HIS A 198 6.13 -13.71 -46.15
C HIS A 198 7.38 -14.32 -46.81
N GLN A 199 7.88 -15.44 -46.31
CA GLN A 199 9.15 -16.03 -46.75
C GLN A 199 8.98 -17.48 -47.23
N MET A 200 7.87 -17.78 -47.92
CA MET A 200 7.69 -19.00 -48.71
C MET A 200 6.80 -18.68 -49.91
N GLY A 201 7.41 -18.35 -51.05
CA GLY A 201 6.66 -18.01 -52.26
C GLY A 201 7.53 -17.59 -53.44
N SER A 202 8.47 -18.43 -53.86
CA SER A 202 9.00 -18.44 -55.23
C SER A 202 9.58 -19.81 -55.56
N PRO A 203 8.93 -20.59 -56.43
CA PRO A 203 9.60 -21.64 -57.19
C PRO A 203 9.98 -21.11 -58.57
N ALA A 204 11.16 -21.56 -59.00
CA ALA A 204 11.82 -21.25 -60.24
C ALA A 204 11.11 -21.80 -61.49
N GLU A 205 11.58 -21.28 -62.62
CA GLU A 205 11.25 -21.55 -64.01
C GLU A 205 11.12 -23.03 -64.40
N SER A 206 10.26 -23.32 -65.37
CA SER A 206 10.53 -24.36 -66.37
C SER A 206 9.88 -24.01 -67.72
N SER A 207 10.66 -24.29 -68.76
CA SER A 207 10.50 -23.99 -70.18
C SER A 207 9.57 -24.99 -70.91
N SER A 208 8.85 -24.52 -71.95
CA SER A 208 8.85 -25.13 -73.29
C SER A 208 8.05 -24.34 -74.33
N HIS A 209 8.68 -24.16 -75.51
CA HIS A 209 8.27 -23.76 -76.88
C HIS A 209 6.76 -23.87 -77.28
N VAL A 210 6.21 -23.12 -78.26
CA VAL A 210 6.49 -23.12 -79.73
C VAL A 210 5.77 -21.93 -80.43
N GLU A 211 6.46 -21.29 -81.40
CA GLU A 211 6.07 -20.52 -82.63
C GLU A 211 4.89 -19.50 -82.62
N GLN A 212 4.90 -18.37 -83.35
CA GLN A 212 5.24 -18.19 -84.78
C GLN A 212 5.33 -16.70 -85.18
N GLY A 213 6.31 -16.37 -86.05
CA GLY A 213 6.20 -15.38 -87.15
C GLY A 213 6.23 -13.87 -86.88
N CYS A 214 7.31 -13.20 -87.29
CA CYS A 214 7.26 -12.17 -88.35
C CYS A 214 8.67 -11.78 -88.84
N SER A 215 8.80 -11.59 -90.17
CA SER A 215 9.95 -11.00 -90.85
C SER A 215 10.08 -9.50 -90.49
N SER A 216 11.13 -8.73 -90.75
CA SER A 216 12.23 -8.75 -91.72
C SER A 216 13.21 -7.62 -91.35
N SER A 217 14.48 -7.73 -91.78
CA SER A 217 15.42 -6.64 -92.17
C SER A 217 15.87 -5.62 -91.10
N LEU A 218 17.08 -5.04 -91.05
CA LEU A 218 18.33 -5.05 -91.82
C LEU A 218 19.34 -4.20 -91.01
N THR A 219 20.65 -4.47 -91.12
CA THR A 219 21.83 -3.57 -90.93
C THR A 219 22.04 -2.90 -89.55
N GLY A 220 23.23 -2.80 -88.95
CA GLY A 220 24.63 -3.04 -89.30
C GLY A 220 25.54 -2.14 -88.44
N GLY A 221 26.74 -2.61 -88.06
CA GLY A 221 27.87 -1.84 -87.47
C GLY A 221 27.64 -1.23 -86.07
N GLU A 222 28.61 -0.94 -85.21
CA GLU A 222 30.08 -1.02 -85.18
C GLU A 222 30.51 -0.78 -83.71
N LEU A 223 31.75 -1.15 -83.36
CA LEU A 223 32.47 -0.77 -82.13
C LEU A 223 32.39 0.77 -81.90
N VAL A 224 32.44 1.32 -80.69
CA VAL A 224 33.52 1.33 -79.68
C VAL A 224 32.92 1.67 -78.31
#